data_AF-A0A1I1H8G9-F1
#
_entry.id   AF-A0A1I1H8G9-F1
#
_cell.length_a   1.000
_cell.length_b   1.000
_cell.length_c   1.000
_cell.angle_alpha   90.00
_cell.angle_beta   90.00
_cell.angle_gamma   90.00
#
_symmetry.space_group_name_H-M   'P 1'
#
loop_
_entity.id
_entity.type
_entity.pdbx_description
1 polymer ?
#
loop_
_entity_poly.entity_id
_entity_poly.type
_entity_poly.pdbx_seq_one_letter_code
_entity_poly.pdbx_strand_id
1 'polypeptide(L)'
;MYDDYDDYDDYGGREAAGASSWYGDRRPDREEVVHLCPECRDLMGAVVGYARSLPEPRREPDWSRALRWLDSVCGGRDAVLGLDTVPLADDGLELPDGLPPGHRQRLESCLVLLDATARQFFDEETGIALRRGLVRLHERAPGVVTGTRSASLLTLGVVWAVGHANGQLFPRGVVTEKELKPYLNATQGGSTIGAKVRDALAGPFGWSPVDRPWSYGGQSRDLLPLGHADLLVSSVRRQLLGVRERALAAQVREEVA
;
A
#
# COMPACT_ATOMS: atom_id res chain seq x y z
N MET A 1 3.73 23.12 -30.01
CA MET A 1 5.04 22.46 -29.91
C MET A 1 4.85 21.32 -28.92
N TYR A 2 4.27 20.23 -29.41
CA TYR A 2 4.02 18.98 -28.70
C TYR A 2 4.89 17.98 -29.44
N ASP A 3 6.03 17.63 -28.86
CA ASP A 3 6.92 16.62 -29.42
C ASP A 3 6.67 15.28 -28.71
N ASP A 4 6.34 14.31 -29.55
CA ASP A 4 6.58 12.86 -29.48
C ASP A 4 6.83 12.22 -28.11
N TYR A 5 5.85 11.42 -27.69
CA TYR A 5 6.05 10.31 -26.75
C TYR A 5 5.61 9.01 -27.44
N ASP A 6 6.44 8.51 -28.35
CA ASP A 6 6.39 7.14 -28.87
C ASP A 6 7.81 6.58 -28.78
N ASP A 7 8.21 6.09 -27.59
CA ASP A 7 9.28 5.11 -27.46
C ASP A 7 9.19 4.39 -26.11
N TYR A 8 8.42 3.31 -26.08
CA TYR A 8 8.30 2.40 -24.93
C TYR A 8 8.41 0.95 -25.41
N ASP A 9 9.49 0.62 -26.14
CA ASP A 9 9.82 -0.76 -26.51
C ASP A 9 11.34 -0.98 -26.46
N ASP A 10 11.94 -1.09 -25.26
CA ASP A 10 13.15 -1.90 -25.07
C ASP A 10 13.44 -2.18 -23.58
N TYR A 11 12.83 -3.25 -23.04
CA TYR A 11 13.39 -3.94 -21.88
C TYR A 11 13.96 -5.27 -22.33
N GLY A 12 15.16 -5.18 -22.92
CA GLY A 12 16.06 -6.28 -23.21
C GLY A 12 16.22 -7.24 -22.04
N GLY A 13 16.10 -8.53 -22.39
CA GLY A 13 16.13 -9.65 -21.49
C GLY A 13 17.42 -9.81 -20.70
N ARG A 14 17.24 -10.24 -19.45
CA ARG A 14 18.17 -11.15 -18.78
C ARG A 14 17.39 -12.28 -18.15
N GLU A 15 17.79 -13.48 -18.54
CA GLU A 15 17.31 -14.77 -18.08
C GLU A 15 17.30 -14.87 -16.55
N ALA A 16 16.12 -14.69 -15.95
CA ALA A 16 15.83 -15.25 -14.63
C ALA A 16 15.14 -16.60 -14.86
N ALA A 17 15.96 -17.63 -15.07
CA ALA A 17 15.50 -19.01 -15.04
C ALA A 17 14.99 -19.33 -13.62
N GLY A 18 13.74 -19.82 -13.54
CA GLY A 18 13.27 -20.59 -12.39
C GLY A 18 12.55 -19.82 -11.28
N ALA A 19 11.51 -19.06 -11.61
CA ALA A 19 10.43 -18.77 -10.65
C ALA A 19 9.11 -19.28 -11.23
N SER A 20 8.65 -20.38 -10.63
CA SER A 20 7.41 -21.08 -10.94
C SER A 20 6.21 -20.13 -10.87
N SER A 21 5.72 -19.70 -12.04
CA SER A 21 4.33 -19.28 -12.17
C SER A 21 3.47 -20.53 -12.07
N TRP A 22 2.85 -20.75 -10.91
CA TRP A 22 1.88 -21.84 -10.72
C TRP A 22 0.64 -21.72 -11.62
N TYR A 23 0.47 -20.59 -12.31
CA TYR A 23 -0.38 -20.45 -13.49
C TYR A 23 0.49 -20.00 -14.65
N GLY A 24 0.96 -20.95 -15.47
CA GLY A 24 1.69 -20.62 -16.69
C GLY A 24 0.89 -19.61 -17.52
N ASP A 25 1.54 -18.53 -17.93
CA ASP A 25 0.96 -17.41 -18.71
C ASP A 25 0.62 -17.81 -20.17
N ARG A 26 0.47 -19.12 -20.42
CA ARG A 26 -0.23 -19.61 -21.60
C ARG A 26 -1.70 -19.29 -21.39
N ARG A 27 -2.15 -18.19 -22.01
CA ARG A 27 -3.55 -18.18 -22.46
C ARG A 27 -3.73 -19.45 -23.30
N PRO A 28 -4.65 -20.36 -22.93
CA PRO A 28 -4.90 -21.55 -23.72
C PRO A 28 -5.17 -21.08 -25.15
N ASP A 29 -4.48 -21.71 -26.10
CA ASP A 29 -4.67 -21.38 -27.49
C ASP A 29 -6.17 -21.54 -27.82
N ARG A 30 -6.69 -20.77 -28.76
CA ARG A 30 -8.15 -20.77 -29.04
C ARG A 30 -8.68 -22.15 -29.44
N GLU A 31 -7.78 -23.07 -29.76
CA GLU A 31 -7.98 -24.48 -30.10
C GLU A 31 -7.83 -25.45 -28.90
N GLU A 32 -7.26 -25.04 -27.76
CA GLU A 32 -7.28 -25.78 -26.48
C GLU A 32 -8.62 -25.58 -25.74
N VAL A 33 -9.73 -25.64 -26.49
CA VAL A 33 -11.05 -25.78 -25.87
C VAL A 33 -11.06 -27.17 -25.25
N VAL A 34 -10.97 -27.22 -23.92
CA VAL A 34 -11.19 -28.46 -23.18
C VAL A 34 -12.56 -28.99 -23.59
N HIS A 35 -12.56 -30.01 -24.45
CA HIS A 35 -13.77 -30.70 -24.87
C HIS A 35 -14.30 -31.46 -23.65
N LEU A 36 -15.11 -30.77 -22.84
CA LEU A 36 -15.88 -31.41 -21.78
C LEU A 36 -16.79 -32.43 -22.44
N CYS A 37 -16.75 -33.67 -21.96
CA CYS A 37 -17.73 -34.68 -22.34
C CYS A 37 -19.15 -34.16 -22.00
N PRO A 38 -20.20 -34.67 -22.67
CA PRO A 38 -21.57 -34.20 -22.47
C PRO A 38 -21.97 -34.12 -20.99
N GLU A 39 -21.59 -35.11 -20.19
CA GLU A 39 -21.91 -35.19 -18.76
C GLU A 39 -21.26 -34.05 -17.96
N CYS A 40 -19.99 -33.72 -18.24
CA CYS A 40 -19.30 -32.60 -17.61
C CYS A 40 -19.89 -31.26 -18.03
N ARG A 41 -20.34 -31.13 -19.29
CA ARG A 41 -21.01 -29.93 -19.78
C ARG A 41 -22.36 -29.72 -19.09
N ASP A 42 -23.14 -30.78 -18.94
CA ASP A 42 -24.44 -30.75 -18.27
C ASP A 42 -24.28 -30.45 -16.78
N LEU A 43 -23.28 -31.06 -16.13
CA LEU A 43 -22.94 -30.76 -14.73
C LEU A 43 -22.53 -29.30 -14.55
N MET A 44 -21.65 -28.77 -15.41
CA MET A 44 -21.25 -27.35 -15.36
C MET A 44 -22.45 -26.43 -15.66
N GLY A 45 -23.32 -26.81 -16.58
CA GLY A 45 -24.59 -26.12 -16.85
C GLY A 45 -25.51 -26.09 -15.64
N ALA A 46 -25.63 -27.21 -14.93
CA ALA A 46 -26.41 -27.32 -13.69
C ALA A 46 -25.80 -26.50 -12.54
N VAL A 47 -24.47 -26.50 -12.39
CA VAL A 47 -23.76 -25.68 -11.39
C VAL A 47 -23.92 -24.20 -11.68
N VAL A 48 -23.77 -23.77 -12.94
CA VAL A 48 -24.00 -22.37 -13.33
C VAL A 48 -25.48 -22.00 -13.17
N GLY A 49 -26.40 -22.89 -13.52
CA GLY A 49 -27.84 -22.71 -13.31
C GLY A 49 -28.19 -22.54 -11.83
N TYR A 50 -27.62 -23.40 -10.97
CA TYR A 50 -27.76 -23.31 -9.52
C TYR A 50 -27.12 -22.03 -8.96
N ALA A 51 -25.89 -21.69 -9.39
CA ALA A 51 -25.22 -20.46 -8.95
C ALA A 51 -26.00 -19.20 -9.33
N ARG A 52 -26.70 -19.21 -10.48
CA ARG A 52 -27.60 -18.12 -10.91
C ARG A 52 -28.95 -18.13 -10.21
N SER A 53 -29.40 -19.28 -9.70
CA SER A 53 -30.64 -19.39 -8.94
C SER A 53 -30.46 -19.08 -7.46
N LEU A 54 -29.22 -19.06 -6.96
CA LEU A 54 -28.92 -18.53 -5.64
C LEU A 54 -29.33 -17.04 -5.58
N PRO A 55 -30.02 -16.61 -4.51
CA PRO A 55 -30.29 -15.20 -4.31
C PRO A 55 -28.96 -14.44 -4.30
N GLU A 56 -28.91 -13.27 -4.94
CA GLU A 56 -27.72 -12.43 -4.88
C GLU A 56 -27.38 -12.19 -3.40
N PRO A 57 -26.12 -12.43 -2.98
CA PRO A 57 -25.73 -12.15 -1.61
C PRO A 57 -26.04 -10.67 -1.34
N ARG A 58 -26.69 -10.39 -0.20
CA ARG A 58 -27.02 -9.02 0.20
C ARG A 58 -25.73 -8.21 0.14
N ARG A 59 -25.70 -7.23 -0.78
CA ARG A 59 -24.53 -6.36 -0.92
C ARG A 59 -24.31 -5.68 0.41
N GLU A 60 -23.06 -5.73 0.85
CA GLU A 60 -22.70 -5.09 2.09
C GLU A 60 -22.92 -3.58 2.00
N PRO A 61 -23.48 -2.95 3.05
CA PRO A 61 -23.63 -1.50 3.08
C PRO A 61 -22.30 -0.77 2.88
N ASP A 62 -22.34 0.29 2.07
CA ASP A 62 -21.15 1.08 1.73
C ASP A 62 -20.45 1.66 2.97
N TRP A 63 -21.20 2.01 4.03
CA TRP A 63 -20.62 2.49 5.28
C TRP A 63 -19.78 1.43 5.99
N SER A 64 -20.19 0.16 5.96
CA SER A 64 -19.46 -0.93 6.61
C SER A 64 -18.13 -1.18 5.90
N ARG A 65 -18.14 -1.19 4.56
CA ARG A 65 -16.94 -1.25 3.73
C ARG A 65 -16.00 -0.07 4.00
N ALA A 66 -16.53 1.14 4.07
CA ALA A 66 -15.74 2.35 4.37
C ALA A 66 -15.05 2.26 5.74
N LEU A 67 -15.76 1.80 6.77
CA LEU A 67 -15.18 1.65 8.11
C LEU A 67 -14.12 0.53 8.16
N ARG A 68 -14.33 -0.61 7.50
CA ARG A 68 -13.28 -1.64 7.39
C ARG A 68 -12.05 -1.16 6.64
N TRP A 69 -12.25 -0.40 5.56
CA TRP A 69 -11.13 0.20 4.85
C TRP A 69 -10.36 1.18 5.75
N LEU A 70 -11.05 2.03 6.51
CA LEU A 70 -10.41 2.90 7.51
C LEU A 70 -9.65 2.08 8.56
N ASP A 71 -10.21 0.96 9.04
CA ASP A 71 -9.53 0.06 9.97
C ASP A 71 -8.20 -0.45 9.37
N SER A 72 -8.18 -0.83 8.08
CA SER A 72 -6.95 -1.27 7.40
C SER A 72 -5.91 -0.16 7.22
N VAL A 73 -6.35 1.09 7.02
CA VAL A 73 -5.46 2.24 6.82
C VAL A 73 -4.87 2.71 8.15
N CYS A 74 -5.70 2.83 9.18
CA CYS A 74 -5.33 3.43 10.46
C CYS A 74 -4.75 2.43 11.48
N GLY A 75 -4.97 1.13 11.29
CA GLY A 75 -4.51 0.10 12.24
C GLY A 75 -5.56 -0.35 13.25
N GLY A 76 -6.82 -0.42 12.82
CA GLY A 76 -7.96 -0.90 13.60
C GLY A 76 -8.92 0.18 14.07
N ARG A 77 -10.02 -0.26 14.67
CA ARG A 77 -11.16 0.59 15.00
C ARG A 77 -10.82 1.69 15.99
N ASP A 78 -10.05 1.38 17.03
CA ASP A 78 -9.68 2.37 18.04
C ASP A 78 -8.85 3.50 17.43
N ALA A 79 -7.93 3.17 16.49
CA ALA A 79 -7.16 4.17 15.75
C ALA A 79 -8.04 5.03 14.83
N VAL A 80 -9.07 4.44 14.21
CA VAL A 80 -10.05 5.19 13.41
C VAL A 80 -10.86 6.15 14.27
N LEU A 81 -11.32 5.71 15.45
CA LEU A 81 -12.09 6.54 16.37
C LEU A 81 -11.23 7.64 17.01
N GLY A 82 -9.96 7.35 17.31
CA GLY A 82 -8.99 8.30 17.83
C GLY A 82 -8.36 9.23 16.79
N LEU A 83 -8.72 9.11 15.51
CA LEU A 83 -8.15 9.93 14.45
C LEU A 83 -8.44 11.42 14.68
N ASP A 84 -7.39 12.25 14.63
CA ASP A 84 -7.45 13.70 14.74
C ASP A 84 -6.76 14.39 13.55
N THR A 85 -6.67 15.73 13.59
CA THR A 85 -5.98 16.53 12.57
C THR A 85 -4.76 17.27 13.12
N VAL A 86 -4.27 16.90 14.31
CA VAL A 86 -3.07 17.53 14.89
C VAL A 86 -1.87 17.12 14.02
N PRO A 87 -1.00 18.04 13.56
CA PRO A 87 0.18 17.67 12.80
C PRO A 87 1.07 16.67 13.54
N LEU A 88 1.74 15.79 12.80
CA LEU A 88 2.78 14.94 13.40
C LEU A 88 3.86 15.86 14.01
N ALA A 89 4.10 15.69 15.30
CA ALA A 89 5.19 16.35 15.99
C ALA A 89 6.43 15.44 15.99
N ASP A 90 7.61 16.07 15.90
CA ASP A 90 8.87 15.40 16.17
C ASP A 90 8.96 15.11 17.67
N ASP A 91 8.92 13.83 18.01
CA ASP A 91 9.00 13.31 19.37
C ASP A 91 10.45 12.98 19.78
N GLY A 92 11.44 13.36 18.96
CA GLY A 92 12.84 13.04 19.20
C GLY A 92 13.10 11.55 19.05
N LEU A 93 12.43 10.91 18.10
CA LEU A 93 12.43 9.45 17.93
C LEU A 93 13.85 8.88 17.87
N GLU A 94 14.21 8.11 18.90
CA GLU A 94 15.52 7.49 19.02
C GLU A 94 15.51 6.05 18.47
N LEU A 95 16.65 5.61 17.95
CA LEU A 95 16.83 4.21 17.56
C LEU A 95 16.90 3.33 18.82
N PRO A 96 16.40 2.08 18.77
CA PRO A 96 16.50 1.16 19.89
C PRO A 96 17.94 0.98 20.41
N ASP A 97 18.05 0.81 21.72
CA ASP A 97 19.31 0.45 22.36
C ASP A 97 19.70 -1.00 22.10
N GLY A 98 20.99 -1.31 22.28
CA GLY A 98 21.51 -2.67 22.19
C GLY A 98 21.59 -3.25 20.77
N LEU A 99 21.38 -2.43 19.74
CA LEU A 99 21.53 -2.87 18.34
C LEU A 99 22.98 -3.25 18.02
N PRO A 100 23.21 -4.34 17.25
CA PRO A 100 24.54 -4.63 16.72
C PRO A 100 25.08 -3.44 15.91
N PRO A 101 26.39 -3.12 15.99
CA PRO A 101 26.95 -1.90 15.38
C PRO A 101 26.60 -1.71 13.89
N GLY A 102 26.69 -2.77 13.08
CA GLY A 102 26.33 -2.70 11.66
C GLY A 102 24.84 -2.49 11.40
N HIS A 103 23.96 -2.96 12.31
CA HIS A 103 22.53 -2.71 12.22
C HIS A 103 22.21 -1.25 12.59
N ARG A 104 22.81 -0.75 13.68
CA ARG A 104 22.69 0.66 14.09
C ARG A 104 23.16 1.60 12.98
N GLN A 105 24.36 1.39 12.45
CA GLN A 105 24.92 2.19 11.35
C GLN A 105 24.00 2.22 10.12
N ARG A 106 23.35 1.10 9.80
CA ARG A 106 22.40 1.02 8.69
C ARG A 106 21.15 1.88 8.93
N LEU A 107 20.56 1.78 10.12
CA LEU A 107 19.38 2.58 10.48
C LEU A 107 19.72 4.08 10.51
N GLU A 108 20.86 4.44 11.10
CA GLU A 108 21.36 5.83 11.09
C GLU A 108 21.57 6.34 9.65
N SER A 109 22.16 5.53 8.78
CA SER A 109 22.34 5.88 7.36
C SER A 109 20.99 6.07 6.66
N CYS A 110 20.00 5.24 6.96
CA CYS A 110 18.64 5.40 6.44
C CYS A 110 17.98 6.67 6.96
N LEU A 111 18.09 6.99 8.25
CA LEU A 111 17.53 8.23 8.81
C LEU A 111 18.11 9.47 8.11
N VAL A 112 19.44 9.52 7.93
CA VAL A 112 20.11 10.62 7.19
C VAL A 112 19.57 10.75 5.76
N LEU A 113 19.40 9.63 5.07
CA LEU A 113 18.85 9.64 3.70
C LEU A 113 17.37 10.04 3.67
N LEU A 114 16.56 9.56 4.62
CA LEU A 114 15.15 9.95 4.73
C LEU A 114 15.01 11.46 4.99
N ASP A 115 15.83 12.03 5.88
CA ASP A 115 15.82 13.47 6.15
C ASP A 115 16.27 14.30 4.95
N ALA A 116 17.23 13.79 4.17
CA ALA A 116 17.64 14.44 2.92
C ALA A 116 16.53 14.37 1.86
N THR A 117 15.91 13.19 1.67
CA THR A 117 14.79 13.02 0.75
C THR A 117 13.58 13.86 1.15
N ALA A 118 13.24 13.91 2.43
CA ALA A 118 12.15 14.74 2.94
C ALA A 118 12.35 16.20 2.58
N ARG A 119 13.53 16.78 2.88
CA ARG A 119 13.85 18.17 2.54
C ARG A 119 13.82 18.45 1.04
N GLN A 120 14.13 17.47 0.21
CA GLN A 120 14.20 17.64 -1.24
C GLN A 120 12.82 17.54 -1.92
N PHE A 121 11.96 16.64 -1.46
CA PHE A 121 10.75 16.24 -2.19
C PHE A 121 9.44 16.43 -1.42
N PHE A 122 9.50 16.61 -0.11
CA PHE A 122 8.33 16.59 0.76
C PHE A 122 8.35 17.74 1.78
N ASP A 123 7.34 17.77 2.65
CA ASP A 123 7.30 18.67 3.80
C ASP A 123 7.90 18.03 5.07
N GLU A 124 8.05 18.84 6.12
CA GLU A 124 8.59 18.41 7.41
C GLU A 124 7.74 17.30 8.05
N GLU A 125 6.41 17.39 7.96
CA GLU A 125 5.48 16.40 8.51
C GLU A 125 5.68 15.02 7.85
N THR A 126 5.88 14.99 6.54
CA THR A 126 6.20 13.76 5.81
C THR A 126 7.56 13.20 6.24
N GLY A 127 8.55 14.05 6.52
CA GLY A 127 9.82 13.63 7.10
C GLY A 127 9.64 12.87 8.43
N ILE A 128 8.79 13.39 9.32
CA ILE A 128 8.45 12.72 10.60
C ILE A 128 7.78 11.36 10.35
N ALA A 129 6.81 11.30 9.42
CA ALA A 129 6.15 10.05 9.05
C ALA A 129 7.14 9.01 8.50
N LEU A 130 8.12 9.43 7.70
CA LEU A 130 9.17 8.57 7.16
C LEU A 130 10.07 7.98 8.26
N ARG A 131 10.51 8.81 9.21
CA ARG A 131 11.32 8.36 10.37
C ARG A 131 10.56 7.34 11.21
N ARG A 132 9.30 7.65 11.56
CA ARG A 132 8.40 6.71 12.26
C ARG A 132 8.21 5.42 11.49
N GLY A 133 8.05 5.50 10.16
CA GLY A 133 7.92 4.34 9.29
C GLY A 133 9.12 3.40 9.35
N LEU A 134 10.34 3.94 9.36
CA LEU A 134 11.56 3.14 9.47
C LEU A 134 11.66 2.44 10.83
N VAL A 135 11.34 3.12 11.93
CA VAL A 135 11.43 2.51 13.27
C VAL A 135 10.35 1.45 13.47
N ARG A 136 9.11 1.71 13.05
CA ARG A 136 8.06 0.68 13.06
C ARG A 136 8.41 -0.53 12.21
N LEU A 137 9.03 -0.31 11.05
CA LEU A 137 9.52 -1.40 10.20
C LEU A 137 10.57 -2.25 10.93
N HIS A 138 11.50 -1.60 11.63
CA HIS A 138 12.49 -2.29 12.44
C HIS A 138 11.86 -3.10 13.59
N GLU A 139 10.91 -2.52 14.31
CA GLU A 139 10.20 -3.18 15.41
C GLU A 139 9.41 -4.42 14.93
N ARG A 140 8.69 -4.30 13.80
CA ARG A 140 7.83 -5.37 13.29
C ARG A 140 8.56 -6.42 12.47
N ALA A 141 9.55 -6.01 11.69
CA ALA A 141 10.22 -6.86 10.72
C ALA A 141 11.70 -6.51 10.57
N PRO A 142 12.54 -6.74 11.60
CA PRO A 142 13.97 -6.44 11.55
C PRO A 142 14.69 -7.21 10.43
N GLY A 143 14.12 -8.35 10.01
CA GLY A 143 14.58 -9.12 8.84
C GLY A 143 14.50 -8.34 7.52
N VAL A 144 13.54 -7.42 7.34
CA VAL A 144 13.46 -6.57 6.14
C VAL A 144 14.58 -5.53 6.14
N VAL A 145 14.86 -4.92 7.29
CA VAL A 145 15.94 -3.94 7.47
C VAL A 145 17.30 -4.57 7.19
N THR A 146 17.56 -5.75 7.79
CA THR A 146 18.84 -6.46 7.68
C THR A 146 19.01 -7.19 6.34
N GLY A 147 17.93 -7.71 5.76
CA GLY A 147 17.95 -8.43 4.49
C GLY A 147 18.05 -7.55 3.24
N THR A 148 17.81 -6.24 3.37
CA THR A 148 17.95 -5.31 2.24
C THR A 148 19.43 -5.07 1.91
N ARG A 149 19.77 -4.94 0.62
CA ARG A 149 21.18 -4.89 0.17
C ARG A 149 21.92 -3.61 0.55
N SER A 150 21.22 -2.49 0.70
CA SER A 150 21.81 -1.19 1.02
C SER A 150 20.83 -0.28 1.77
N ALA A 151 21.37 0.72 2.47
CA ALA A 151 20.57 1.75 3.13
C ALA A 151 19.75 2.57 2.12
N SER A 152 20.31 2.90 0.96
CA SER A 152 19.61 3.56 -0.15
C SER A 152 18.36 2.80 -0.61
N LEU A 153 18.48 1.49 -0.81
CA LEU A 153 17.35 0.68 -1.27
C LEU A 153 16.28 0.55 -0.18
N LEU A 154 16.68 0.40 1.08
CA LEU A 154 15.74 0.38 2.21
C LEU A 154 15.01 1.73 2.34
N THR A 155 15.75 2.84 2.25
CA THR A 155 15.20 4.20 2.24
C THR A 155 14.18 4.36 1.13
N LEU A 156 14.50 3.94 -0.10
CA LEU A 156 13.57 3.99 -1.23
C LEU A 156 12.29 3.19 -0.95
N GLY A 157 12.39 2.02 -0.31
CA GLY A 157 11.22 1.22 0.07
C GLY A 157 10.34 1.89 1.13
N VAL A 158 10.94 2.55 2.12
CA VAL A 158 10.21 3.31 3.15
C VAL A 158 9.51 4.51 2.51
N VAL A 159 10.23 5.29 1.68
CA VAL A 159 9.66 6.43 0.94
C VAL A 159 8.51 5.99 0.04
N TRP A 160 8.68 4.87 -0.66
CA TRP A 160 7.64 4.31 -1.51
C TRP A 160 6.37 3.99 -0.70
N ALA A 161 6.51 3.24 0.40
CA ALA A 161 5.37 2.79 1.18
C ALA A 161 4.64 3.95 1.87
N VAL A 162 5.38 4.80 2.61
CA VAL A 162 4.82 5.94 3.35
C VAL A 162 4.31 7.02 2.41
N GLY A 163 5.01 7.27 1.30
CA GLY A 163 4.61 8.24 0.30
C GLY A 163 3.28 7.86 -0.37
N HIS A 164 3.08 6.59 -0.74
CA HIS A 164 1.78 6.13 -1.26
C HIS A 164 0.68 6.12 -0.21
N ALA A 165 1.00 5.80 1.05
CA ALA A 165 0.04 5.90 2.16
C ALA A 165 -0.48 7.32 2.38
N ASN A 166 0.31 8.32 1.98
CA ASN A 166 -0.02 9.73 2.10
C ASN A 166 -0.41 10.41 0.78
N GLY A 167 -0.50 9.65 -0.33
CA GLY A 167 -0.79 10.21 -1.65
C GLY A 167 0.26 11.19 -2.18
N GLN A 168 1.49 11.12 -1.66
CA GLN A 168 2.62 11.99 -2.00
C GLN A 168 3.38 11.51 -3.26
N LEU A 169 3.16 10.26 -3.68
CA LEU A 169 3.78 9.68 -4.88
C LEU A 169 2.79 9.57 -6.04
N PHE A 170 3.31 9.69 -7.26
CA PHE A 170 2.57 9.43 -8.49
C PHE A 170 1.87 8.06 -8.43
N PRO A 171 0.61 7.91 -8.89
CA PRO A 171 -0.16 8.85 -9.71
C PRO A 171 -0.87 9.99 -8.98
N ARG A 172 -0.88 10.01 -7.64
CA ARG A 172 -1.59 11.06 -6.88
C ARG A 172 -0.74 12.26 -6.56
N GLY A 173 0.51 12.03 -6.19
CA GLY A 173 1.45 13.06 -5.85
C GLY A 173 2.32 13.48 -7.02
N VAL A 174 3.12 14.51 -6.78
CA VAL A 174 4.02 15.10 -7.77
C VAL A 174 5.36 14.37 -7.84
N VAL A 175 5.72 13.64 -6.79
CA VAL A 175 7.02 12.94 -6.71
C VAL A 175 6.92 11.60 -7.40
N THR A 176 7.84 11.35 -8.32
CA THR A 176 7.89 10.13 -9.11
C THR A 176 9.02 9.21 -8.64
N GLU A 177 8.86 7.91 -8.87
CA GLU A 177 9.94 6.95 -8.63
C GLU A 177 11.16 7.23 -9.53
N LYS A 178 10.94 7.83 -10.71
CA LYS A 178 11.97 8.27 -11.65
C LYS A 178 12.89 9.35 -11.06
N GLU A 179 12.38 10.17 -10.15
CA GLU A 179 13.17 11.19 -9.43
C GLU A 179 13.85 10.61 -8.19
N LEU A 180 13.13 9.78 -7.43
CA LEU A 180 13.63 9.21 -6.18
C LEU A 180 14.80 8.23 -6.38
N LYS A 181 14.70 7.38 -7.40
CA LYS A 181 15.71 6.34 -7.67
C LYS A 181 17.12 6.92 -7.91
N PRO A 182 17.34 7.89 -8.83
CA PRO A 182 18.66 8.49 -9.01
C PRO A 182 19.10 9.31 -7.80
N TYR A 183 18.19 10.02 -7.13
CA TYR A 183 18.53 10.81 -5.93
C TYR A 183 19.11 9.92 -4.81
N LEU A 184 18.52 8.75 -4.59
CA LEU A 184 18.98 7.80 -3.57
C LEU A 184 20.13 6.91 -4.06
N ASN A 185 20.57 7.03 -5.31
CA ASN A 185 21.50 6.11 -5.96
C ASN A 185 21.05 4.63 -5.83
N ALA A 186 19.74 4.39 -6.00
CA ALA A 186 19.16 3.06 -5.89
C ALA A 186 19.26 2.33 -7.24
N THR A 187 19.74 1.09 -7.22
CA THR A 187 19.92 0.27 -8.43
C THR A 187 18.62 -0.37 -8.92
N GLN A 188 17.65 -0.56 -8.04
CA GLN A 188 16.35 -1.20 -8.31
C GLN A 188 15.19 -0.23 -8.12
N GLY A 189 14.02 -0.60 -8.65
CA GLY A 189 12.78 0.13 -8.39
C GLY A 189 12.33 0.01 -6.93
N GLY A 190 11.64 1.04 -6.44
CA GLY A 190 11.09 1.14 -5.10
C GLY A 190 9.93 0.20 -4.86
N SER A 191 9.15 -0.16 -5.88
CA SER A 191 7.97 -1.02 -5.74
C SER A 191 8.24 -2.38 -5.11
N THR A 192 9.33 -3.07 -5.49
CA THR A 192 9.67 -4.41 -4.96
C THR A 192 9.99 -4.38 -3.47
N ILE A 193 10.81 -3.42 -3.03
CA ILE A 193 11.18 -3.28 -1.62
C ILE A 193 10.04 -2.62 -0.82
N GLY A 194 9.36 -1.65 -1.42
CA GLY A 194 8.21 -0.95 -0.85
C GLY A 194 7.03 -1.87 -0.58
N ALA A 195 6.79 -2.88 -1.44
CA ALA A 195 5.81 -3.93 -1.17
C ALA A 195 6.16 -4.74 0.10
N LYS A 196 7.44 -5.09 0.30
CA LYS A 196 7.90 -5.77 1.53
C LYS A 196 7.73 -4.88 2.76
N VAL A 197 8.03 -3.59 2.64
CA VAL A 197 7.83 -2.61 3.72
C VAL A 197 6.34 -2.48 4.05
N ARG A 198 5.49 -2.33 3.03
CA ARG A 198 4.03 -2.32 3.19
C ARG A 198 3.54 -3.55 3.92
N ASP A 199 3.93 -4.74 3.48
CA ASP A 199 3.44 -6.00 4.05
C ASP A 199 3.87 -6.16 5.52
N ALA A 200 5.09 -5.72 5.84
CA ALA A 200 5.57 -5.69 7.22
C ALA A 200 4.80 -4.68 8.10
N LEU A 201 4.42 -3.53 7.55
CA LEU A 201 3.72 -2.48 8.28
C LEU A 201 2.21 -2.74 8.39
N ALA A 202 1.53 -3.24 7.36
CA ALA A 202 0.07 -3.40 7.34
C ALA A 202 -0.50 -4.23 8.50
N GLY A 203 0.30 -5.16 9.05
CA GLY A 203 -0.05 -5.92 10.25
C GLY A 203 -1.30 -6.80 10.07
N PRO A 204 -2.10 -7.04 11.14
CA PRO A 204 -3.20 -7.99 11.11
C PRO A 204 -4.46 -7.48 10.40
N PHE A 205 -4.57 -6.16 10.17
CA PHE A 205 -5.71 -5.52 9.51
C PHE A 205 -5.59 -5.57 7.98
N GLY A 206 -5.07 -6.70 7.47
CA GLY A 206 -4.53 -6.88 6.13
C GLY A 206 -5.32 -6.20 5.02
N TRP A 207 -4.61 -5.78 3.98
CA TRP A 207 -5.23 -5.08 2.86
C TRP A 207 -6.11 -6.00 2.03
N SER A 208 -7.37 -5.60 1.88
CA SER A 208 -8.28 -6.18 0.90
C SER A 208 -8.66 -5.15 -0.16
N PRO A 209 -8.32 -5.36 -1.45
CA PRO A 209 -8.72 -4.46 -2.52
C PRO A 209 -10.25 -4.30 -2.64
N VAL A 210 -11.03 -5.29 -2.18
CA VAL A 210 -12.50 -5.25 -2.24
C VAL A 210 -13.13 -4.33 -1.19
N ASP A 211 -12.40 -3.96 -0.14
CA ASP A 211 -12.93 -3.08 0.91
C ASP A 211 -12.93 -1.60 0.54
N ARG A 212 -12.40 -1.23 -0.64
CA ARG A 212 -12.33 0.17 -1.09
C ARG A 212 -13.73 0.81 -1.21
N PRO A 213 -13.98 1.96 -0.55
CA PRO A 213 -15.28 2.64 -0.58
C PRO A 213 -15.38 3.59 -1.79
N TRP A 214 -15.60 3.04 -2.99
CA TRP A 214 -15.69 3.80 -4.25
C TRP A 214 -16.71 4.95 -4.22
N SER A 215 -17.75 4.82 -3.39
CA SER A 215 -18.91 5.72 -3.22
C SER A 215 -18.63 6.98 -2.40
N TYR A 216 -17.56 7.04 -1.59
CA TYR A 216 -17.33 8.13 -0.62
C TYR A 216 -16.56 9.35 -1.18
N GLY A 217 -16.57 9.56 -2.50
CA GLY A 217 -15.98 10.74 -3.15
C GLY A 217 -14.49 10.57 -3.45
N GLY A 218 -14.08 11.02 -4.64
CA GLY A 218 -12.81 10.69 -5.32
C GLY A 218 -11.49 10.88 -4.57
N GLN A 219 -11.50 11.56 -3.42
CA GLN A 219 -10.29 12.01 -2.77
C GLN A 219 -9.58 10.94 -1.94
N SER A 220 -10.17 9.78 -1.66
CA SER A 220 -9.50 8.74 -0.82
C SER A 220 -9.04 7.50 -1.60
N ARG A 221 -9.12 7.53 -2.93
CA ARG A 221 -9.25 6.31 -3.76
C ARG A 221 -8.05 5.36 -3.83
N ASP A 222 -6.84 5.76 -3.46
CA ASP A 222 -5.64 4.93 -3.67
C ASP A 222 -4.55 5.09 -2.60
N LEU A 223 -4.96 5.34 -1.35
CA LEU A 223 -3.98 5.30 -0.25
C LEU A 223 -3.54 3.87 0.00
N LEU A 224 -2.23 3.69 0.15
CA LEU A 224 -1.66 2.42 0.54
C LEU A 224 -1.89 2.20 2.05
N PRO A 225 -2.62 1.15 2.47
CA PRO A 225 -2.86 0.92 3.88
C PRO A 225 -1.59 0.36 4.54
N LEU A 226 -1.09 1.11 5.51
CA LEU A 226 0.02 0.69 6.36
C LEU A 226 -0.45 0.27 7.75
N GLY A 227 -1.74 0.38 8.09
CA GLY A 227 -2.24 -0.01 9.40
C GLY A 227 -1.69 0.85 10.55
N HIS A 228 -1.40 2.13 10.29
CA HIS A 228 -0.76 3.03 11.24
C HIS A 228 -1.17 4.49 11.03
N ALA A 229 -2.07 4.99 11.88
CA ALA A 229 -2.55 6.39 11.82
C ALA A 229 -1.45 7.44 12.09
N ASP A 230 -0.38 7.07 12.79
CA ASP A 230 0.76 7.93 13.11
C ASP A 230 1.80 8.02 11.98
N LEU A 231 1.62 7.26 10.90
CA LEU A 231 2.35 7.41 9.64
C LEU A 231 1.60 8.27 8.62
N LEU A 232 0.39 8.74 8.97
CA LEU A 232 -0.42 9.58 8.11
C LEU A 232 -0.19 11.05 8.46
N VAL A 233 0.03 11.89 7.45
CA VAL A 233 0.12 13.33 7.63
C VAL A 233 -1.26 13.93 7.91
N SER A 234 -1.31 15.08 8.58
CA SER A 234 -2.53 15.74 9.03
C SER A 234 -3.54 16.01 7.91
N SER A 235 -3.05 16.36 6.72
CA SER A 235 -3.88 16.60 5.54
C SER A 235 -4.63 15.33 5.10
N VAL A 236 -3.97 14.18 5.17
CA VAL A 236 -4.56 12.86 4.87
C VAL A 236 -5.51 12.45 5.99
N ARG A 237 -5.12 12.60 7.26
CA ARG A 237 -6.02 12.32 8.39
C ARG A 237 -7.32 13.11 8.32
N ARG A 238 -7.26 14.39 7.92
CA ARG A 238 -8.45 15.23 7.72
C ARG A 238 -9.39 14.66 6.66
N GLN A 239 -8.86 14.13 5.55
CA GLN A 239 -9.67 13.48 4.51
C GLN A 239 -10.33 12.21 5.05
N LEU A 240 -9.56 11.37 5.76
CA LEU A 240 -10.07 10.14 6.38
C LEU A 240 -11.13 10.40 7.43
N LEU A 241 -10.99 11.48 8.21
CA LEU A 241 -11.99 11.94 9.19
C LEU A 241 -13.35 12.19 8.51
N GLY A 242 -13.33 12.88 7.36
CA GLY A 242 -14.55 13.13 6.58
C GLY A 242 -15.17 11.86 5.98
N VAL A 243 -14.37 10.81 5.72
CA VAL A 243 -14.90 9.48 5.35
C VAL A 243 -15.54 8.82 6.57
N ARG A 244 -14.85 8.83 7.72
CA ARG A 244 -15.33 8.25 9.00
C ARG A 244 -16.68 8.84 9.39
N GLU A 245 -16.80 10.17 9.42
CA GLU A 245 -18.01 10.86 9.84
C GLU A 245 -19.21 10.54 8.94
N ARG A 246 -19.01 10.49 7.62
CA ARG A 246 -20.07 10.12 6.67
C ARG A 246 -20.49 8.67 6.82
N ALA A 247 -19.54 7.76 7.05
CA ALA A 247 -19.83 6.35 7.25
C ALA A 247 -20.60 6.10 8.56
N LEU A 248 -20.17 6.70 9.67
CA LEU A 248 -20.89 6.59 10.95
C LEU A 248 -22.30 7.20 10.88
N ALA A 249 -22.46 8.36 10.23
CA ALA A 249 -23.78 8.95 10.03
C ALA A 249 -24.70 8.06 9.16
N ALA A 250 -24.15 7.37 8.16
CA ALA A 250 -24.90 6.42 7.34
C ALA A 250 -25.31 5.16 8.11
N GLN A 251 -24.41 4.64 8.96
CA GLN A 251 -24.70 3.52 9.85
C GLN A 251 -25.89 3.84 10.77
N VAL A 252 -25.86 4.99 11.46
CA VAL A 252 -26.94 5.41 12.36
C VAL A 252 -28.27 5.56 11.62
N ARG A 253 -28.27 6.10 10.39
CA ARG A 253 -29.49 6.21 9.57
C ARG A 253 -30.10 4.85 9.21
N GLU A 254 -29.26 3.85 8.95
CA GLU A 254 -29.74 2.49 8.64
C GLU A 254 -30.22 1.75 9.89
N GLU A 255 -29.57 1.95 11.05
CA GLU A 255 -29.99 1.33 12.33
C GLU A 255 -31.35 1.87 12.83
N VAL A 256 -31.73 3.08 12.43
CA VAL A 256 -33.00 3.74 12.81
C VAL A 256 -34.14 3.45 11.82
N ALA A 257 -33.83 2.98 10.59
CA ALA A 257 -34.80 2.74 9.52
C ALA A 257 -35.40 1.33 9.57
#